data_AF-A0A554IB44-F1
#
_entry.id   AF-A0A554IB44-F1
#
_cell.length_a   1.000
_cell.length_b   1.000
_cell.length_c   1.000
_cell.angle_alpha   90.00
_cell.angle_beta   90.00
_cell.angle_gamma   90.00
#
_symmetry.space_group_name_H-M   'P 1'
#
loop_
_entity.id
_entity.type
_entity.pdbx_description
1 polymer ?
#
loop_
_entity_poly.entity_id
_entity_poly.type
_entity_poly.pdbx_seq_one_letter_code
_entity_poly.pdbx_strand_id
1 'polypeptide(L)'
;IEATLGHIRDLPKKKLGIDIENNFKPEYVIVPERRKEVNQLKEKAKEASKIILATDPDREGEAIAYHVSEILQINTNTTNKPMRIVFHEITEQAVKEALSNPREIDARLVDAQQARRVLDRLVGYKLSPLLWRSGSFGWSGPVSSRKAYC
;
A
#
# COMPACT_ATOMS: atom_id res chain seq x y z
N ILE A 1 1.62 -7.62 19.37
CA ILE A 1 2.03 -7.84 17.96
C ILE A 1 0.75 -7.85 17.15
N GLU A 2 0.63 -6.99 16.13
CA GLU A 2 -0.59 -6.87 15.32
C GLU A 2 -0.25 -7.12 13.85
N ALA A 3 -1.22 -7.62 13.09
CA ALA A 3 -1.07 -7.86 11.66
C ALA A 3 -1.90 -6.85 10.86
N THR A 4 -1.33 -6.33 9.77
CA THR A 4 -2.04 -5.47 8.81
C THR A 4 -2.91 -6.27 7.84
N LEU A 5 -2.66 -7.58 7.74
CA LEU A 5 -3.27 -8.50 6.77
C LEU A 5 -3.08 -8.03 5.31
N GLY A 6 -1.88 -7.50 5.01
CA GLY A 6 -1.51 -7.01 3.69
C GLY A 6 -1.69 -5.50 3.53
N HIS A 7 -2.11 -5.06 2.35
CA HIS A 7 -2.33 -3.64 2.03
C HIS A 7 -3.53 -3.07 2.78
N ILE A 8 -3.30 -1.98 3.51
CA ILE A 8 -4.34 -1.23 4.24
C ILE A 8 -4.82 0.02 3.48
N ARG A 9 -4.04 0.46 2.49
CA ARG A 9 -4.39 1.54 1.56
C ARG A 9 -4.28 1.04 0.14
N ASP A 10 -5.13 1.59 -0.73
CA ASP A 10 -5.04 1.39 -2.16
C ASP A 10 -5.56 2.62 -2.90
N LEU A 11 -5.39 2.64 -4.22
CA LEU A 11 -6.03 3.60 -5.09
C LEU A 11 -7.56 3.39 -5.10
N PRO A 12 -8.36 4.47 -5.15
CA PRO A 12 -9.81 4.37 -5.15
C PRO A 12 -10.34 3.54 -6.33
N LYS A 13 -11.35 2.70 -6.05
CA LYS A 13 -11.95 1.74 -7.01
C LYS A 13 -12.77 2.38 -8.15
N LYS A 14 -13.18 3.65 -8.02
CA LYS A 14 -14.15 4.31 -8.93
C LYS A 14 -13.60 5.48 -9.73
N LYS A 15 -12.33 5.82 -9.54
CA LYS A 15 -11.66 6.94 -10.21
C LYS A 15 -10.20 6.57 -10.45
N LEU A 16 -9.55 7.26 -11.38
CA LEU A 16 -8.14 7.01 -11.69
C LEU A 16 -7.28 7.04 -10.41
N GLY A 17 -7.52 8.01 -9.52
CA GLY A 17 -6.80 8.12 -8.25
C GLY A 17 -5.34 8.50 -8.41
N ILE A 18 -4.96 9.05 -9.57
CA ILE A 18 -3.61 9.51 -9.88
C ILE A 18 -3.77 10.91 -10.45
N ASP A 19 -3.06 11.85 -9.83
CA ASP A 19 -3.00 13.23 -10.26
C ASP A 19 -1.85 13.39 -11.27
N ILE A 20 -2.19 13.43 -12.56
CA ILE A 20 -1.21 13.49 -13.65
C ILE A 20 -0.52 14.87 -13.69
N GLU A 21 -1.24 15.93 -13.36
CA GLU A 21 -0.73 17.31 -13.40
C GLU A 21 0.28 17.55 -12.26
N ASN A 22 0.07 16.89 -11.11
CA ASN A 22 0.94 17.03 -9.95
C ASN A 22 1.91 15.85 -9.80
N ASN A 23 2.75 15.63 -10.81
CA ASN A 23 3.83 14.64 -10.80
C ASN A 23 3.37 13.20 -10.47
N PHE A 24 2.25 12.79 -11.07
CA PHE A 24 1.69 11.45 -10.91
C PHE A 24 1.35 11.06 -9.47
N LYS A 25 1.02 12.04 -8.63
CA LYS A 25 0.77 11.80 -7.20
C LYS A 25 -0.43 10.86 -7.01
N PRO A 26 -0.24 9.70 -6.35
CA PRO A 26 -1.33 8.77 -6.08
C PRO A 26 -2.19 9.25 -4.91
N GLU A 27 -3.50 9.14 -5.07
CA GLU A 27 -4.48 9.32 -4.00
C GLU A 27 -4.78 7.97 -3.36
N TYR A 28 -4.24 7.75 -2.16
CA TYR A 28 -4.46 6.53 -1.41
C TYR A 28 -5.62 6.65 -0.43
N VAL A 29 -6.57 5.73 -0.52
CA VAL A 29 -7.70 5.61 0.42
C VAL A 29 -7.56 4.35 1.26
N ILE A 30 -8.11 4.36 2.48
CA ILE A 30 -8.17 3.14 3.32
C ILE A 30 -9.12 2.15 2.65
N VAL A 31 -8.65 0.92 2.48
CA VAL A 31 -9.45 -0.20 1.97
C VAL A 31 -10.62 -0.42 2.95
N PRO A 32 -11.90 -0.32 2.50
CA PRO A 32 -13.05 -0.40 3.41
C PRO A 32 -13.05 -1.62 4.32
N GLU A 33 -12.62 -2.75 3.77
CA GLU A 33 -12.51 -4.05 4.42
C GLU A 33 -11.42 -4.08 5.51
N ARG A 34 -10.51 -3.09 5.54
CA ARG A 34 -9.38 -2.96 6.48
C ARG A 34 -9.55 -1.86 7.53
N ARG A 35 -10.70 -1.18 7.56
CA ARG A 35 -10.94 -0.05 8.47
C ARG A 35 -10.86 -0.43 9.95
N LYS A 36 -11.33 -1.63 10.30
CA LYS A 36 -11.34 -2.11 11.69
C LYS A 36 -9.91 -2.29 12.21
N GLU A 37 -9.07 -2.94 11.41
CA GLU A 37 -7.67 -3.21 11.68
C GLU A 37 -6.88 -1.90 11.78
N VAL A 38 -7.12 -0.96 10.85
CA VAL A 38 -6.50 0.37 10.89
C VAL A 38 -6.86 1.11 12.18
N ASN A 39 -8.12 1.07 12.62
CA ASN A 39 -8.51 1.71 13.87
C ASN A 39 -7.87 1.04 15.09
N GLN A 40 -7.81 -0.29 15.11
CA GLN A 40 -7.13 -1.04 16.18
C GLN A 40 -5.64 -0.70 16.25
N LEU A 41 -4.97 -0.62 15.10
CA LEU A 41 -3.56 -0.22 15.00
C LEU A 41 -3.36 1.20 15.52
N LYS A 42 -4.25 2.14 15.18
CA LYS A 42 -4.18 3.52 15.68
C LYS A 42 -4.31 3.62 17.19
N GLU A 43 -5.26 2.91 17.80
CA GLU A 43 -5.41 2.94 19.25
C GLU A 43 -4.18 2.33 19.95
N LYS A 44 -3.71 1.17 19.49
CA LYS A 44 -2.50 0.54 20.04
C LYS A 44 -1.25 1.39 19.85
N ALA A 45 -1.15 2.12 18.73
CA ALA A 45 -0.03 3.01 18.46
C ALA A 45 0.04 4.20 19.42
N LYS A 46 -1.10 4.68 19.96
CA LYS A 46 -1.12 5.76 20.96
C LYS A 46 -0.59 5.31 22.32
N GLU A 47 -0.83 4.05 22.68
CA GLU A 47 -0.37 3.46 23.94
C GLU A 47 1.08 2.95 23.87
N ALA A 48 1.57 2.69 22.66
CA ALA A 48 2.89 2.12 22.45
C ALA A 48 4.01 3.15 22.68
N SER A 49 5.00 2.75 23.47
CA SER A 49 6.25 3.53 23.63
C SER A 49 7.11 3.51 22.37
N LYS A 50 7.07 2.42 21.60
CA LYS A 50 7.83 2.22 20.36
C LYS A 50 7.00 1.43 19.34
N ILE A 51 7.16 1.78 18.06
CA ILE A 51 6.49 1.13 16.93
C ILE A 51 7.56 0.50 16.04
N ILE A 52 7.42 -0.80 15.79
CA ILE A 52 8.32 -1.60 14.95
C ILE A 52 7.53 -2.13 13.77
N LEU A 53 8.04 -1.91 12.56
CA LEU A 53 7.50 -2.38 11.30
C LEU A 53 8.34 -3.57 10.83
N ALA A 54 7.72 -4.75 10.79
CA ALA A 54 8.37 -6.03 10.50
C ALA A 54 7.76 -6.70 9.27
N THR A 55 7.69 -5.98 8.15
CA THR A 55 7.19 -6.50 6.86
C THR A 55 8.27 -7.22 6.07
N ASP A 56 7.89 -7.90 4.99
CA ASP A 56 8.83 -8.67 4.17
C ASP A 56 9.96 -7.81 3.55
N PRO A 57 11.15 -8.39 3.29
CA PRO A 57 12.34 -7.72 2.75
C PRO A 57 12.24 -7.32 1.27
N ASP A 58 11.07 -6.93 0.77
CA ASP A 58 10.85 -6.59 -0.63
C ASP A 58 10.18 -5.22 -0.81
N ARG A 59 9.99 -4.81 -2.07
CA ARG A 59 9.36 -3.53 -2.42
C ARG A 59 7.91 -3.42 -1.94
N GLU A 60 7.20 -4.55 -1.84
CA GLU A 60 5.79 -4.58 -1.43
C GLU A 60 5.69 -4.39 0.09
N GLY A 61 6.49 -5.12 0.85
CA GLY A 61 6.66 -4.96 2.29
C GLY A 61 7.10 -3.56 2.66
N GLU A 62 7.98 -2.94 1.88
CA GLU A 62 8.40 -1.55 2.12
C GLU A 62 7.27 -0.55 1.89
N ALA A 63 6.47 -0.73 0.83
CA ALA A 63 5.30 0.11 0.58
C ALA A 63 4.21 -0.08 1.66
N ILE A 64 4.01 -1.29 2.16
CA ILE A 64 3.09 -1.56 3.28
C ILE A 64 3.59 -0.85 4.54
N ALA A 65 4.88 -0.97 4.88
CA ALA A 65 5.48 -0.28 6.02
C ALA A 65 5.27 1.24 5.93
N TYR A 66 5.53 1.83 4.75
CA TYR A 66 5.27 3.24 4.49
C TYR A 66 3.80 3.63 4.67
N HIS A 67 2.85 2.86 4.12
CA HIS A 67 1.43 3.17 4.27
C HIS A 67 0.94 3.07 5.70
N VAL A 68 1.50 2.15 6.50
CA VAL A 68 1.23 2.04 7.94
C VAL A 68 1.77 3.27 8.67
N SER A 69 3.01 3.68 8.42
CA SER A 69 3.59 4.86 9.09
C SER A 69 2.82 6.14 8.76
N GLU A 70 2.39 6.30 7.50
CA GLU A 70 1.53 7.41 7.06
C GLU A 70 0.19 7.44 7.81
N ILE A 71 -0.47 6.28 7.95
CA ILE A 71 -1.79 6.17 8.61
C ILE A 71 -1.71 6.46 10.09
N LEU A 72 -0.65 5.97 10.73
CA LEU A 72 -0.39 6.16 12.14
C LEU A 72 0.17 7.58 12.43
N GLN A 73 0.34 8.42 11.39
CA GLN A 73 0.86 9.79 11.47
C GLN A 73 2.20 9.87 12.20
N ILE A 74 3.05 8.86 12.01
CA ILE A 74 4.34 8.74 12.70
C ILE A 74 5.39 9.68 12.06
N ASN A 75 4.98 10.62 11.22
CA ASN A 75 5.90 11.42 10.43
C ASN A 75 6.37 12.68 11.16
N THR A 76 7.69 12.69 11.34
CA THR A 76 8.63 13.83 11.42
C THR A 76 8.71 14.67 12.69
N ASN A 77 7.68 14.72 13.56
CA ASN A 77 7.71 15.61 14.74
C ASN A 77 7.56 14.94 16.10
N THR A 78 7.62 13.61 16.15
CA THR A 78 7.45 12.85 17.39
C THR A 78 8.70 12.01 17.63
N THR A 79 9.15 11.92 18.88
CA THR A 79 10.27 11.12 19.40
C THR A 79 10.26 9.62 19.00
N ASN A 80 9.21 9.18 18.30
CA ASN A 80 8.92 7.80 17.92
C ASN A 80 8.98 7.63 16.40
N LYS A 81 10.14 7.82 15.75
CA LYS A 81 10.31 7.41 14.34
C LYS A 81 9.99 5.90 14.20
N PRO A 82 9.28 5.47 13.14
CA PRO A 82 8.96 4.06 12.96
C PRO A 82 10.24 3.28 12.67
N MET A 83 10.51 2.24 13.45
CA MET A 83 11.69 1.40 13.27
C MET A 83 11.36 0.26 12.31
N ARG A 84 12.03 0.19 11.16
CA ARG A 84 11.88 -0.90 10.20
C ARG A 84 12.88 -2.00 10.54
N ILE A 85 12.40 -3.21 10.80
CA ILE A 85 13.25 -4.39 10.97
C ILE A 85 13.03 -5.33 9.78
N VAL A 86 14.10 -5.98 9.32
CA VAL A 86 14.06 -6.86 8.15
C VAL A 86 14.77 -8.16 8.51
N PHE A 87 14.16 -9.29 8.18
CA PHE A 87 14.75 -10.62 8.33
C PHE A 87 14.32 -11.48 7.14
N HIS A 88 15.20 -12.39 6.71
CA HIS A 88 14.94 -13.30 5.59
C HIS A 88 14.37 -14.65 6.03
N GLU A 89 14.41 -14.91 7.33
CA GLU A 89 13.93 -16.14 7.95
C GLU A 89 13.28 -15.85 9.30
N ILE A 90 12.30 -16.67 9.68
CA ILE A 90 11.59 -16.55 10.96
C ILE A 90 12.29 -17.45 11.97
N THR A 91 13.52 -17.07 12.35
CA THR A 91 14.30 -17.72 13.42
C THR A 91 14.46 -16.75 14.59
N GLU A 92 14.58 -17.28 15.82
CA GLU A 92 14.77 -16.44 17.01
C GLU A 92 16.02 -15.56 16.88
N GLN A 93 17.09 -16.11 16.31
CA GLN A 93 18.34 -15.41 16.09
C GLN A 93 18.18 -14.26 15.08
N ALA A 94 17.57 -14.52 13.93
CA ALA A 94 17.35 -13.49 12.90
C ALA A 94 16.46 -12.35 13.42
N VAL A 95 15.40 -12.66 14.19
CA VAL A 95 14.52 -11.64 14.76
C VAL A 95 15.26 -10.78 15.80
N LYS A 96 16.07 -11.39 16.68
CA LYS A 96 16.87 -10.65 17.67
C LYS A 96 17.92 -9.74 17.02
N GLU A 97 18.57 -10.24 15.96
CA GLU A 97 19.53 -9.46 15.19
C GLU A 97 18.85 -8.28 14.49
N ALA A 98 17.70 -8.50 13.85
CA ALA A 98 16.93 -7.45 13.18
C ALA A 98 16.43 -6.38 14.17
N LEU A 99 16.02 -6.78 15.38
CA LEU A 99 15.64 -5.85 16.46
C LEU A 99 16.82 -5.02 16.97
N SER A 100 18.04 -5.55 16.89
CA SER A 100 19.26 -4.85 17.32
C SER A 100 19.75 -3.86 16.26
N ASN A 101 19.40 -4.07 14.99
CA ASN A 101 19.80 -3.24 13.85
C ASN A 101 18.58 -2.69 13.08
N PRO A 102 17.73 -1.84 13.70
CA PRO A 102 16.62 -1.23 13.00
C PRO A 102 17.14 -0.24 11.95
N ARG A 103 16.43 -0.15 10.82
CA ARG A 103 16.69 0.82 9.76
C ARG A 103 15.50 1.75 9.57
N GLU A 104 15.68 2.79 8.76
CA GLU A 104 14.59 3.62 8.27
C GLU A 104 13.92 2.97 7.04
N ILE A 105 12.71 3.42 6.70
CA ILE A 105 12.00 2.99 5.49
C ILE A 105 12.78 3.49 4.26
N ASP A 106 13.11 2.58 3.34
CA ASP A 106 13.81 2.93 2.10
C ASP A 106 12.82 3.54 1.11
N ALA A 107 12.85 4.88 1.02
CA ALA A 107 12.01 5.65 0.11
C ALA A 107 12.12 5.19 -1.35
N ARG A 108 13.29 4.70 -1.80
CA ARG A 108 13.49 4.28 -3.20
C ARG A 108 12.70 3.01 -3.52
N LEU A 109 12.58 2.09 -2.56
CA LEU A 109 11.78 0.87 -2.72
C LEU A 109 10.28 1.20 -2.70
N VAL A 110 9.88 2.15 -1.85
CA VAL A 110 8.51 2.68 -1.83
C VAL A 110 8.18 3.31 -3.19
N ASP A 111 9.02 4.22 -3.67
CA ASP A 111 8.85 4.92 -4.95
C ASP A 111 8.81 3.93 -6.11
N ALA A 112 9.66 2.90 -6.12
CA ALA A 112 9.64 1.85 -7.14
C ALA A 112 8.29 1.11 -7.18
N GLN A 113 7.73 0.78 -6.00
CA GLN A 113 6.43 0.12 -5.93
C GLN A 113 5.28 1.07 -6.29
N GLN A 114 5.35 2.34 -5.89
CA GLN A 114 4.37 3.36 -6.26
C GLN A 114 4.38 3.61 -7.78
N ALA A 115 5.55 3.75 -8.39
CA ALA A 115 5.71 3.91 -9.83
C ALA A 115 5.09 2.75 -10.61
N ARG A 116 5.33 1.50 -10.17
CA ARG A 116 4.67 0.32 -10.73
C ARG A 116 3.15 0.41 -10.61
N ARG A 117 2.63 0.74 -9.42
CA ARG A 117 1.18 0.85 -9.19
C ARG A 117 0.52 1.93 -10.04
N VAL A 118 1.21 3.06 -10.21
CA VAL A 118 0.78 4.17 -11.07
C VAL A 118 0.76 3.75 -12.53
N LEU A 119 1.82 3.11 -13.02
CA LEU A 119 1.91 2.60 -14.38
C LEU A 119 0.75 1.63 -14.66
N ASP A 120 0.57 0.62 -13.82
CA ASP A 120 -0.49 -0.39 -13.96
C ASP A 120 -1.88 0.26 -14.04
N ARG A 121 -2.12 1.27 -13.19
CA ARG A 121 -3.38 2.01 -13.17
C ARG A 121 -3.58 2.85 -14.43
N LEU A 122 -2.57 3.58 -14.89
CA LEU A 122 -2.67 4.41 -16.10
C LEU A 122 -2.93 3.56 -17.34
N VAL A 123 -2.17 2.47 -17.47
CA VAL A 123 -2.31 1.51 -18.58
C VAL A 123 -3.67 0.85 -18.53
N GLY A 124 -4.07 0.32 -17.37
CA GLY A 124 -5.36 -0.33 -17.18
C GLY A 124 -6.54 0.60 -17.48
N TYR A 125 -6.50 1.84 -17.01
CA TYR A 125 -7.59 2.80 -17.20
C TYR A 125 -7.74 3.26 -18.66
N LYS A 126 -6.63 3.44 -19.38
CA LYS A 126 -6.65 3.87 -20.80
C LYS A 126 -6.92 2.72 -21.76
N LEU A 127 -6.34 1.54 -21.53
CA LEU A 127 -6.47 0.40 -22.45
C LEU A 127 -7.75 -0.41 -22.27
N SER A 128 -8.30 -0.50 -21.04
CA SER A 128 -9.50 -1.31 -20.80
C SER A 128 -10.65 -0.97 -21.76
N PRO A 129 -11.08 0.31 -21.92
CA PRO A 129 -12.20 0.64 -22.81
C PRO A 129 -11.95 0.29 -24.29
N LEU A 130 -10.69 0.32 -24.73
CA LEU A 130 -10.31 -0.03 -26.11
C LEU A 130 -10.43 -1.53 -26.34
N LEU A 131 -9.93 -2.34 -25.39
CA LEU A 131 -10.01 -3.80 -25.45
C LEU A 131 -11.47 -4.30 -25.46
N TRP A 132 -12.36 -3.66 -24.70
CA TRP A 132 -13.80 -3.98 -24.71
C TRP A 132 -14.50 -3.63 -26.02
N ARG A 133 -14.07 -2.55 -26.70
CA ARG A 133 -14.61 -2.17 -28.03
C ARG A 133 -14.07 -3.06 -29.16
N SER A 134 -12.83 -3.53 -29.05
CA SER A 134 -12.23 -4.44 -30.04
C SER A 134 -12.62 -5.91 -29.83
N GLY A 135 -13.03 -6.30 -28.61
CA GLY A 135 -13.43 -7.66 -28.26
C GLY A 135 -14.91 -8.01 -28.53
N SER A 136 -15.73 -7.05 -28.96
CA SER A 136 -17.14 -7.26 -29.34
C SER A 136 -17.33 -7.90 -30.74
N PHE A 137 -16.42 -8.79 -31.14
CA PHE A 137 -16.61 -9.70 -32.26
C PHE A 137 -16.99 -11.08 -31.68
N GLY A 138 -18.26 -11.25 -31.26
CA GLY A 138 -18.80 -12.57 -30.93
C GLY A 138 -19.54 -12.76 -29.59
N TRP A 139 -20.08 -11.73 -28.95
CA TRP A 139 -20.96 -11.93 -27.78
C TRP A 139 -22.32 -11.24 -27.96
N SER A 140 -23.33 -12.04 -28.29
CA SER A 140 -24.74 -11.66 -28.42
C SER A 140 -25.46 -11.73 -27.07
N GLY A 141 -25.13 -10.82 -26.16
CA GLY A 141 -25.84 -10.63 -24.89
C GLY A 141 -26.06 -9.14 -24.62
N PRO A 142 -27.15 -8.74 -23.94
CA PRO A 142 -27.45 -7.33 -23.74
C PRO A 142 -26.32 -6.67 -22.94
N VAL A 143 -25.65 -5.70 -23.56
CA VAL A 143 -24.61 -4.89 -22.92
C VAL A 143 -25.30 -3.95 -21.94
N SER A 144 -25.65 -4.49 -20.77
CA SER A 144 -25.95 -3.69 -19.60
C SER A 144 -24.70 -2.89 -19.28
N SER A 145 -24.82 -1.58 -19.41
CA SER A 145 -23.84 -0.55 -19.08
C SER A 145 -23.39 -0.63 -17.62
N ARG A 146 -22.61 -1.64 -17.26
CA ARG A 146 -21.86 -1.68 -16.02
C ARG A 146 -20.55 -0.94 -16.27
N LYS A 147 -20.52 0.30 -15.80
CA LYS A 147 -19.32 1.11 -15.57
C LYS A 147 -18.20 0.23 -14.97
N ALA A 148 -17.30 -0.25 -15.82
CA ALA A 148 -16.05 -0.85 -15.41
C ALA A 148 -15.11 0.29 -15.03
N TYR A 149 -15.22 0.74 -13.78
CA TYR A 149 -14.09 1.37 -13.12
C TYR A 149 -13.31 0.24 -12.46
N CYS A 150 -12.13 -0.06 -13.01
CA CYS A 150 -11.09 -0.77 -12.27
C CYS A 150 -10.64 0.06 -11.07
#